data_AF-A0A3M1NID1-F1
#
_entry.id   AF-A0A3M1NID1-F1
#
_cell.length_a   1.000
_cell.length_b   1.000
_cell.length_c   1.000
_cell.angle_alpha   90.00
_cell.angle_beta   90.00
_cell.angle_gamma   90.00
#
_symmetry.space_group_name_H-M   'P 1'
#
loop_
_entity.id
_entity.type
_entity.pdbx_description
1 polymer ?
#
loop_
_entity_poly.entity_id
_entity_poly.type
_entity_poly.pdbx_seq_one_letter_code
_entity_poly.pdbx_strand_id
1 'polypeptide(L)'
;MTVNQTLKEVNNLCKPLTQLHYVKAVWVYGSALRKKELKKTSDIDILVLIDDTLPRFKQSWVAKVNLLIELISMKALKKGLKLHFQPPKKVTLWWELLMSGEPWVITSLRNSKIFHDPSGYISLLKKLLIKRNVFARERSVEKLIERSSNDLLEVKHILLNKLPQELLMITTETAQRVLAYHNRFPITTSDTVKELKKVFAHKLISKTVIDDYEELCMTVKKINKGALSEFTGRDFDRYYDKIMEFIKIMEKIYEQLEEKKIDSILKSSYLDVIRLANKAVLSCTKKHPKDNDELLKLFNEKLVKKNIIDEVHLQTLKELISFNKTKNKNKIRKERYLSRVYINSFEIAVNELLEKNARKNITKKKRRAS
;
A
#
# COMPACT_ATOMS: atom_id res chain seq x y z
N MET A 1 -22.19 -5.29 -35.65
CA MET A 1 -23.14 -4.15 -35.76
C MET A 1 -22.52 -3.11 -36.67
N THR A 2 -23.30 -2.48 -37.54
CA THR A 2 -22.79 -1.35 -38.32
C THR A 2 -22.49 -0.17 -37.39
N VAL A 3 -21.52 0.67 -37.74
CA VAL A 3 -21.12 1.84 -36.93
C VAL A 3 -22.34 2.72 -36.60
N ASN A 4 -23.25 2.89 -37.57
CA ASN A 4 -24.47 3.67 -37.39
C ASN A 4 -25.45 3.05 -36.37
N GLN A 5 -25.56 1.72 -36.29
CA GLN A 5 -26.38 1.05 -35.29
C GLN A 5 -25.79 1.21 -33.89
N THR A 6 -24.48 1.01 -33.74
CA THR A 6 -23.78 1.20 -32.47
C THR A 6 -23.89 2.64 -31.99
N LEU A 7 -23.68 3.65 -32.86
CA LEU A 7 -23.82 5.06 -32.48
C LEU A 7 -25.25 5.43 -32.08
N LYS A 8 -26.28 4.85 -32.71
CA LYS A 8 -27.67 5.03 -32.28
C LYS A 8 -27.89 4.47 -30.87
N GLU A 9 -27.31 3.32 -30.57
CA GLU A 9 -27.39 2.71 -29.25
C GLU A 9 -26.66 3.54 -28.17
N VAL A 10 -25.45 4.04 -28.48
CA VAL A 10 -24.73 4.94 -27.57
C VAL A 10 -25.51 6.23 -27.34
N ASN A 11 -26.09 6.83 -28.40
CA ASN A 11 -26.93 8.01 -28.26
C ASN A 11 -28.14 7.76 -27.33
N ASN A 12 -28.79 6.59 -27.46
CA ASN A 12 -29.89 6.21 -26.57
C ASN A 12 -29.44 6.06 -25.11
N LEU A 13 -28.25 5.52 -24.87
CA LEU A 13 -27.68 5.42 -23.53
C LEU A 13 -27.35 6.79 -22.93
N CYS A 14 -26.93 7.75 -23.75
CA CYS A 14 -26.58 9.11 -23.32
C CYS A 14 -27.78 10.04 -23.06
N LYS A 15 -29.02 9.66 -23.42
CA LYS A 15 -30.23 10.49 -23.21
C LYS A 15 -30.39 11.08 -21.81
N PRO A 16 -30.07 10.38 -20.70
CA PRO A 16 -30.18 10.98 -19.37
C PRO A 16 -29.28 12.21 -19.17
N LEU A 17 -28.13 12.27 -19.85
CA LEU A 17 -27.25 13.44 -19.82
C LEU A 17 -27.85 14.62 -20.59
N THR A 18 -28.53 14.36 -21.70
CA THR A 18 -29.09 15.40 -22.59
C THR A 18 -30.32 16.09 -21.99
N GLN A 19 -30.95 15.48 -20.98
CA GLN A 19 -32.09 16.05 -20.24
C GLN A 19 -31.68 17.09 -19.20
N LEU A 20 -30.39 17.19 -18.88
CA LEU A 20 -29.90 18.16 -17.91
C LEU A 20 -29.72 19.52 -18.59
N HIS A 21 -30.41 20.55 -18.10
CA HIS A 21 -30.38 21.90 -18.69
C HIS A 21 -28.98 22.56 -18.71
N TYR A 22 -28.08 22.13 -17.83
CA TYR A 22 -26.69 22.58 -17.76
C TYR A 22 -25.71 21.73 -18.58
N VAL A 23 -26.16 20.69 -19.29
CA VAL A 23 -25.34 19.95 -20.26
C VAL A 23 -25.54 20.58 -21.64
N LYS A 24 -24.49 21.23 -22.15
CA LYS A 24 -24.53 21.98 -23.42
C LYS A 24 -24.26 21.14 -24.63
N ALA A 25 -23.41 20.13 -24.49
CA ALA A 25 -23.14 19.25 -25.60
C ALA A 25 -22.67 17.89 -25.15
N VAL A 26 -23.01 16.89 -25.96
CA VAL A 26 -22.51 15.52 -25.85
C VAL A 26 -22.16 15.05 -27.24
N TRP A 27 -20.94 14.57 -27.42
CA TRP A 27 -20.51 14.01 -28.71
C TRP A 27 -19.54 12.86 -28.52
N VAL A 28 -19.59 11.95 -29.48
CA VAL A 28 -18.58 10.90 -29.65
C VAL A 28 -17.49 11.43 -30.57
N TYR A 29 -16.25 11.05 -30.34
CA TYR A 29 -15.14 11.38 -31.23
C TYR A 29 -14.12 10.23 -31.30
N GLY A 30 -13.05 10.43 -32.07
CA GLY A 30 -11.92 9.51 -32.08
C GLY A 30 -11.98 8.42 -33.15
N SER A 31 -11.18 7.37 -32.95
CA SER A 31 -10.91 6.34 -33.97
C SER A 31 -12.13 5.48 -34.31
N ALA A 32 -13.08 5.37 -33.39
CA ALA A 32 -14.34 4.64 -33.56
C ALA A 32 -15.16 5.15 -34.75
N LEU A 33 -15.09 6.44 -35.06
CA LEU A 33 -15.84 7.06 -36.16
C LEU A 33 -15.16 6.93 -37.53
N ARG A 34 -13.89 6.50 -37.58
CA ARG A 34 -13.11 6.36 -38.83
C ARG A 34 -13.20 4.96 -39.44
N LYS A 35 -13.65 3.96 -38.68
CA LYS A 35 -13.71 2.56 -39.12
C LYS A 35 -15.06 2.27 -39.78
N LYS A 36 -15.08 1.37 -40.78
CA LYS A 36 -16.34 0.87 -41.40
C LYS A 36 -17.11 -0.06 -40.47
N GLU A 37 -16.42 -0.76 -39.58
CA GLU A 37 -16.97 -1.67 -38.57
C GLU A 37 -16.31 -1.47 -37.21
N LEU A 38 -17.10 -1.50 -36.14
CA LEU A 38 -16.61 -1.46 -34.77
C LEU A 38 -16.47 -2.87 -34.23
N LYS A 39 -15.24 -3.27 -33.87
CA LYS A 39 -15.03 -4.48 -33.06
C LYS A 39 -15.63 -4.25 -31.68
N LYS A 40 -16.18 -5.29 -31.04
CA LYS A 40 -16.71 -5.24 -29.65
C LYS A 40 -15.69 -4.72 -28.63
N THR A 41 -14.40 -4.77 -28.93
CA THR A 41 -13.29 -4.28 -28.11
C THR A 41 -12.91 -2.82 -28.38
N SER A 42 -13.58 -2.12 -29.29
CA SER A 42 -13.22 -0.74 -29.65
C SER A 42 -13.69 0.23 -28.58
N ASP A 43 -12.76 1.04 -28.07
CA ASP A 43 -13.09 2.14 -27.16
C ASP A 43 -13.80 3.27 -27.92
N ILE A 44 -14.94 3.71 -27.38
CA ILE A 44 -15.74 4.81 -27.92
C ILE A 44 -15.54 6.02 -27.02
N ASP A 45 -14.79 7.02 -27.50
CA ASP A 45 -14.51 8.25 -26.75
C ASP A 45 -15.71 9.19 -26.75
N ILE A 46 -16.13 9.63 -25.57
CA ILE A 46 -17.29 10.53 -25.38
C ILE A 46 -16.86 11.75 -24.59
N LEU A 47 -17.27 12.93 -25.06
CA LEU A 47 -17.12 14.18 -24.34
C LEU A 47 -18.48 14.73 -23.92
N VAL A 48 -18.52 15.28 -22.69
CA VAL A 48 -19.67 15.97 -22.11
C VAL A 48 -19.24 17.37 -21.70
N LEU A 49 -19.98 18.37 -22.18
CA LEU A 49 -19.73 19.78 -21.91
C LEU A 49 -20.81 20.33 -20.95
N ILE A 50 -20.37 20.90 -19.83
CA ILE A 50 -21.21 21.44 -18.76
C ILE A 50 -21.11 22.97 -18.76
N ASP A 51 -22.25 23.66 -18.75
CA ASP A 51 -22.32 25.11 -18.66
C ASP A 51 -22.07 25.61 -17.24
N ASP A 52 -20.88 26.15 -17.03
CA ASP A 52 -20.49 26.83 -15.81
C ASP A 52 -20.68 28.35 -15.85
N THR A 53 -21.20 28.89 -16.95
CA THR A 53 -21.53 30.32 -17.10
C THR A 53 -22.92 30.68 -16.57
N LEU A 54 -23.72 29.67 -16.19
CA LEU A 54 -25.05 29.89 -15.62
C LEU A 54 -24.96 30.63 -14.27
N PRO A 55 -25.88 31.59 -13.99
CA PRO A 55 -25.81 32.47 -12.81
C PRO A 55 -25.92 31.76 -11.45
N ARG A 56 -26.13 30.43 -11.42
CA ARG A 56 -26.19 29.59 -10.21
C ARG A 56 -25.50 28.25 -10.42
N PHE A 57 -24.34 28.23 -11.07
CA PHE A 57 -23.57 27.00 -11.24
C PHE A 57 -23.24 26.36 -9.89
N LYS A 58 -23.50 25.06 -9.75
CA LYS A 58 -23.21 24.28 -8.54
C LYS A 58 -22.23 23.15 -8.84
N GLN A 59 -21.25 22.96 -7.97
CA GLN A 59 -20.30 21.84 -8.10
C GLN A 59 -21.01 20.47 -8.06
N SER A 60 -22.17 20.38 -7.40
CA SER A 60 -23.01 19.18 -7.38
C SER A 60 -23.54 18.77 -8.76
N TRP A 61 -23.57 19.68 -9.75
CA TRP A 61 -23.95 19.34 -11.12
C TRP A 61 -22.88 18.49 -11.82
N VAL A 62 -21.60 18.80 -11.58
CA VAL A 62 -20.48 17.99 -12.07
C VAL A 62 -20.53 16.59 -11.45
N ALA A 63 -20.78 16.51 -10.14
CA ALA A 63 -20.94 15.24 -9.45
C ALA A 63 -22.11 14.41 -10.02
N LYS A 64 -23.26 15.05 -10.30
CA LYS A 64 -24.42 14.38 -10.91
C LYS A 64 -24.13 13.87 -12.32
N VAL A 65 -23.38 14.63 -13.13
CA VAL A 65 -22.94 14.20 -14.46
C VAL A 65 -21.99 13.00 -14.37
N ASN A 66 -21.02 13.04 -13.47
CA ASN A 66 -20.10 11.91 -13.25
C ASN A 66 -20.85 10.64 -12.82
N LEU A 67 -21.80 10.75 -11.90
CA LEU A 67 -22.64 9.61 -11.49
C LEU A 67 -23.42 9.04 -12.68
N LEU A 68 -24.00 9.88 -13.54
CA LEU A 68 -24.70 9.43 -14.73
C LEU A 68 -23.75 8.76 -15.74
N ILE A 69 -22.54 9.29 -15.90
CA ILE A 69 -21.49 8.69 -16.74
C ILE A 69 -21.15 7.29 -16.27
N GLU A 70 -20.99 7.07 -14.96
CA GLU A 70 -20.74 5.74 -14.38
C GLU A 70 -21.91 4.78 -14.66
N LEU A 71 -23.15 5.22 -14.42
CA LEU A 71 -24.36 4.44 -14.70
C LEU A 71 -24.49 4.08 -16.19
N ILE A 72 -24.17 5.02 -17.08
CA ILE A 72 -24.18 4.80 -18.53
C ILE A 72 -23.10 3.80 -18.92
N SER A 73 -21.90 3.94 -18.38
CA SER A 73 -20.77 3.04 -18.67
C SER A 73 -21.07 1.61 -18.22
N MET A 74 -21.68 1.43 -17.04
CA MET A 74 -22.13 0.11 -16.57
C MET A 74 -23.21 -0.50 -17.49
N LYS A 75 -24.20 0.30 -17.92
CA LYS A 75 -25.24 -0.17 -18.85
C LYS A 75 -24.67 -0.52 -20.22
N ALA A 76 -23.70 0.24 -20.70
CA ALA A 76 -23.02 -0.01 -21.97
C ALA A 76 -22.19 -1.30 -21.92
N LEU A 77 -21.48 -1.54 -20.81
CA LEU A 77 -20.68 -2.75 -20.63
C LEU A 77 -21.53 -4.02 -20.68
N LYS A 78 -22.73 -4.01 -20.05
CA LYS A 78 -23.71 -5.11 -20.14
C LYS A 78 -24.16 -5.42 -21.56
N LYS A 79 -24.05 -4.44 -22.47
CA LYS A 79 -24.38 -4.55 -23.90
C LYS A 79 -23.15 -4.85 -24.75
N GLY A 80 -21.99 -5.10 -24.13
CA GLY A 80 -20.72 -5.36 -24.82
C GLY A 80 -20.11 -4.13 -25.49
N LEU A 81 -20.44 -2.93 -25.01
CA LEU A 81 -19.89 -1.65 -25.49
C LEU A 81 -18.94 -1.06 -24.44
N LYS A 82 -17.72 -0.72 -24.85
CA LYS A 82 -16.73 -0.07 -24.00
C LYS A 82 -16.72 1.44 -24.29
N LEU A 83 -17.34 2.21 -23.40
CA LEU A 83 -17.38 3.67 -23.49
C LEU A 83 -16.26 4.27 -22.65
N HIS A 84 -15.50 5.18 -23.25
CA HIS A 84 -14.46 5.93 -22.57
C HIS A 84 -14.90 7.40 -22.48
N PHE A 85 -15.48 7.76 -21.34
CA PHE A 85 -15.83 9.16 -21.08
C PHE A 85 -14.59 9.92 -20.65
N GLN A 86 -14.31 11.04 -21.32
CA GLN A 86 -13.37 12.01 -20.77
C GLN A 86 -13.97 12.69 -19.54
N PRO A 87 -13.13 13.16 -18.59
CA PRO A 87 -13.61 13.99 -17.50
C PRO A 87 -14.45 15.16 -18.05
N PRO A 88 -15.70 15.34 -17.58
CA PRO A 88 -16.58 16.38 -18.08
C PRO A 88 -15.89 17.74 -18.04
N LYS A 89 -16.01 18.49 -19.13
CA LYS A 89 -15.37 19.80 -19.25
C LYS A 89 -16.39 20.88 -19.00
N LYS A 90 -15.97 21.91 -18.26
CA LYS A 90 -16.69 23.17 -18.13
C LYS A 90 -16.57 23.95 -19.44
N VAL A 91 -17.60 24.73 -19.80
CA VAL A 91 -17.61 25.54 -21.02
C VAL A 91 -16.43 26.51 -21.04
N THR A 92 -16.15 27.19 -19.93
CA THR A 92 -15.03 28.13 -19.81
C THR A 92 -13.68 27.48 -20.15
N LEU A 93 -13.32 26.41 -19.42
CA LEU A 93 -12.08 25.65 -19.63
C LEU A 93 -12.00 25.09 -21.05
N TRP A 94 -13.10 24.53 -21.57
CA TRP A 94 -13.10 23.98 -22.92
C TRP A 94 -12.84 25.06 -23.98
N TRP A 95 -13.37 26.27 -23.78
CA TRP A 95 -13.13 27.40 -24.66
C TRP A 95 -11.68 27.86 -24.64
N GLU A 96 -11.05 27.92 -23.46
CA GLU A 96 -9.63 28.22 -23.31
C GLU A 96 -8.76 27.22 -24.08
N LEU A 97 -9.03 25.92 -23.92
CA LEU A 97 -8.31 24.85 -24.60
C LEU A 97 -8.52 24.88 -26.13
N LEU A 98 -9.71 25.26 -26.58
CA LEU A 98 -10.00 25.47 -28.00
C LEU A 98 -9.20 26.67 -28.55
N MET A 99 -9.15 27.78 -27.81
CA MET A 99 -8.43 28.99 -28.20
C MET A 99 -6.91 28.83 -28.15
N SER A 100 -6.37 28.00 -27.25
CA SER A 100 -4.95 27.63 -27.25
C SER A 100 -4.59 26.63 -28.36
N GLY A 101 -5.59 26.02 -28.98
CA GLY A 101 -5.44 25.04 -30.05
C GLY A 101 -4.91 23.70 -29.55
N GLU A 102 -5.36 23.26 -28.38
CA GLU A 102 -5.04 21.93 -27.85
C GLU A 102 -5.36 20.84 -28.89
N PRO A 103 -4.37 20.01 -29.29
CA PRO A 103 -4.55 19.05 -30.38
C PRO A 103 -5.72 18.09 -30.17
N TRP A 104 -5.92 17.63 -28.93
CA TRP A 104 -7.00 16.71 -28.62
C TRP A 104 -8.38 17.39 -28.72
N VAL A 105 -8.51 18.68 -28.39
CA VAL A 105 -9.78 19.42 -28.53
C VAL A 105 -10.13 19.60 -29.99
N ILE A 106 -9.16 20.02 -30.81
CA ILE A 106 -9.33 20.18 -32.26
C ILE A 106 -9.74 18.85 -32.92
N THR A 107 -9.03 17.77 -32.60
CA THR A 107 -9.31 16.45 -33.16
C THR A 107 -10.65 15.90 -32.66
N SER A 108 -11.03 16.18 -31.40
CA SER A 108 -12.33 15.79 -30.85
C SER A 108 -13.48 16.43 -31.61
N LEU A 109 -13.35 17.69 -32.04
CA LEU A 109 -14.38 18.39 -32.81
C LEU A 109 -14.41 17.96 -34.27
N ARG A 110 -13.25 17.93 -34.94
CA ARG A 110 -13.12 17.61 -36.38
C ARG A 110 -13.74 16.24 -36.69
N ASN A 111 -13.38 15.25 -35.89
CA ASN A 111 -13.80 13.86 -36.05
C ASN A 111 -14.85 13.47 -35.01
N SER A 112 -15.96 14.21 -34.93
CA SER A 112 -17.05 13.94 -33.98
C SER A 112 -18.35 13.48 -34.63
N LYS A 113 -19.17 12.77 -33.86
CA LYS A 113 -20.61 12.64 -34.06
C LYS A 113 -21.32 13.28 -32.87
N ILE A 114 -21.98 14.40 -33.11
CA ILE A 114 -22.69 15.16 -32.09
C ILE A 114 -24.03 14.48 -31.81
N PHE A 115 -24.30 14.22 -30.55
CA PHE A 115 -25.54 13.63 -30.06
C PHE A 115 -26.48 14.67 -29.45
N HIS A 116 -25.90 15.66 -28.79
CA HIS A 116 -26.63 16.76 -28.15
C HIS A 116 -25.86 18.06 -28.35
N ASP A 117 -26.54 19.08 -28.84
CA ASP A 117 -26.05 20.45 -29.05
C ASP A 117 -27.26 21.35 -29.34
N PRO A 118 -28.09 21.64 -28.33
CA PRO A 118 -29.36 22.35 -28.52
C PRO A 118 -29.17 23.77 -29.06
N SER A 119 -28.01 24.38 -28.83
CA SER A 119 -27.68 25.72 -29.33
C SER A 119 -27.01 25.70 -30.71
N GLY A 120 -26.60 24.53 -31.21
CA GLY A 120 -25.91 24.39 -32.50
C GLY A 120 -24.47 24.91 -32.55
N TYR A 121 -23.89 25.34 -31.42
CA TYR A 121 -22.57 25.97 -31.37
C TYR A 121 -21.46 24.98 -31.72
N ILE A 122 -21.51 23.76 -31.17
CA ILE A 122 -20.50 22.74 -31.44
C ILE A 122 -20.56 22.30 -32.90
N SER A 123 -21.77 22.19 -33.44
CA SER A 123 -22.04 21.86 -34.84
C SER A 123 -21.49 22.92 -35.79
N LEU A 124 -21.67 24.21 -35.45
CA LEU A 124 -21.12 25.32 -36.21
C LEU A 124 -19.59 25.32 -36.17
N LEU A 125 -18.98 25.18 -34.99
CA LEU A 125 -17.54 25.14 -34.82
C LEU A 125 -16.89 23.99 -35.58
N LYS A 126 -17.52 22.81 -35.57
CA LYS A 126 -17.10 21.67 -36.40
C LYS A 126 -17.09 22.04 -37.89
N LYS A 127 -18.15 22.68 -38.39
CA LYS A 127 -18.21 23.09 -39.81
C LYS A 127 -17.13 24.13 -40.13
N LEU A 128 -16.87 25.07 -39.22
CA LEU A 128 -15.81 26.07 -39.36
C LEU A 128 -14.43 25.40 -39.38
N LEU A 129 -14.17 24.45 -38.50
CA LEU A 129 -12.93 23.66 -38.46
C LEU A 129 -12.64 22.86 -39.73
N ILE A 130 -13.70 22.41 -40.42
CA ILE A 130 -13.58 21.67 -41.68
C ILE A 130 -13.36 22.64 -42.84
N LYS A 131 -14.10 23.76 -42.88
CA LYS A 131 -14.01 24.75 -43.97
C LYS A 131 -12.76 25.61 -43.93
N ARG A 132 -12.21 25.81 -42.74
CA ARG A 132 -11.27 26.88 -42.44
C ARG A 132 -10.18 26.27 -41.56
N ASN A 133 -8.92 26.43 -41.96
CA ASN A 133 -7.74 25.95 -41.21
C ASN A 133 -7.45 26.88 -40.00
N VAL A 134 -8.51 27.27 -39.27
CA VAL A 134 -8.62 28.54 -38.53
C VAL A 134 -8.01 28.58 -37.15
N PHE A 135 -7.54 27.45 -36.63
CA PHE A 135 -6.86 27.51 -35.33
C PHE A 135 -5.38 27.75 -35.56
N ALA A 136 -5.01 29.03 -35.34
CA ALA A 136 -3.70 29.57 -35.03
C ALA A 136 -2.54 28.57 -35.17
N ARG A 137 -2.26 28.15 -36.41
CA ARG A 137 -1.29 27.09 -36.70
C ARG A 137 0.08 27.44 -36.13
N GLU A 138 0.45 28.71 -36.22
CA GLU A 138 1.71 29.26 -35.73
C GLU A 138 1.73 29.31 -34.19
N ARG A 139 0.77 30.01 -33.56
CA ARG A 139 0.73 30.15 -32.09
C ARG A 139 0.53 28.81 -31.35
N SER A 140 -0.19 27.86 -31.94
CA SER A 140 -0.34 26.52 -31.37
C SER A 140 0.91 25.68 -31.54
N VAL A 141 1.64 25.80 -32.66
CA VAL A 141 2.94 25.12 -32.84
C VAL A 141 3.99 25.71 -31.90
N GLU A 142 4.08 27.03 -31.78
CA GLU A 142 4.97 27.71 -30.82
C GLU A 142 4.71 27.26 -29.39
N LYS A 143 3.45 27.28 -28.94
CA LYS A 143 3.08 26.80 -27.59
C LYS A 143 3.36 25.32 -27.38
N LEU A 144 3.16 24.48 -28.40
CA LEU A 144 3.47 23.05 -28.31
C LEU A 144 4.98 22.80 -28.23
N ILE A 145 5.78 23.54 -28.99
CA ILE A 145 7.24 23.48 -28.94
C ILE A 145 7.75 24.00 -27.59
N GLU A 146 7.25 25.15 -27.12
CA GLU A 146 7.58 25.70 -25.80
C GLU A 146 7.24 24.71 -24.68
N ARG A 147 6.06 24.09 -24.75
CA ARG A 147 5.65 23.04 -23.81
C ARG A 147 6.59 21.84 -23.85
N SER A 148 7.00 21.37 -25.03
CA SER A 148 7.93 20.25 -25.14
C SER A 148 9.30 20.55 -24.51
N SER A 149 9.76 21.80 -24.63
CA SER A 149 10.99 22.27 -23.97
C SER A 149 10.83 22.29 -22.44
N ASN A 150 9.69 22.77 -21.94
CA ASN A 150 9.37 22.75 -20.52
C ASN A 150 9.25 21.32 -19.97
N ASP A 151 8.62 20.41 -20.71
CA ASP A 151 8.51 19.00 -20.35
C ASP A 151 9.90 18.35 -20.22
N LEU A 152 10.85 18.70 -21.11
CA LEU A 152 12.23 18.22 -21.02
C LEU A 152 12.98 18.80 -19.81
N LEU A 153 12.74 20.07 -19.47
CA LEU A 153 13.30 20.68 -18.26
C LEU A 153 12.75 20.02 -17.00
N GLU A 154 11.47 19.65 -16.99
CA GLU A 154 10.85 18.91 -15.90
C GLU A 154 11.47 17.51 -15.74
N VAL A 155 11.72 16.79 -16.84
CA VAL A 155 12.44 15.50 -16.79
C VAL A 155 13.83 15.67 -16.16
N LYS A 156 14.57 16.72 -16.52
CA LYS A 156 15.85 17.04 -15.89
C LYS A 156 15.70 17.37 -14.40
N HIS A 157 14.66 18.13 -14.04
CA HIS A 157 14.38 18.47 -12.65
C HIS A 157 14.08 17.22 -11.81
N ILE A 158 13.30 16.27 -12.35
CA ILE A 158 13.00 14.99 -11.72
C ILE A 158 14.27 14.17 -11.52
N LEU A 159 15.11 14.03 -12.56
CA LEU A 159 16.38 13.30 -12.49
C LEU A 159 17.35 13.90 -11.48
N LEU A 160 17.51 15.23 -11.49
CA LEU A 160 18.46 15.91 -10.63
C LEU A 160 18.02 16.00 -9.17
N ASN A 161 16.75 16.33 -8.92
CA ASN A 161 16.29 16.68 -7.58
C ASN A 161 15.43 15.59 -6.94
N LYS A 162 14.47 15.03 -7.68
CA LYS A 162 13.47 14.13 -7.11
C LYS A 162 14.02 12.72 -6.89
N LEU A 163 14.59 12.11 -7.92
CA LEU A 163 15.03 10.71 -7.83
C LEU A 163 16.12 10.47 -6.77
N PRO A 164 17.19 11.29 -6.66
CA PRO A 164 18.23 11.06 -5.65
C PRO A 164 17.70 11.18 -4.22
N GLN A 165 16.72 12.07 -4.00
CA GLN A 165 16.05 12.24 -2.71
C GLN A 165 15.19 11.02 -2.36
N GLU A 166 14.41 10.50 -3.31
CA GLU A 166 13.61 9.28 -3.13
C GLU A 166 14.51 8.06 -2.81
N LEU A 167 15.60 7.90 -3.56
CA LEU A 167 16.60 6.85 -3.32
C LEU A 167 17.20 6.96 -1.91
N LEU A 168 17.54 8.17 -1.46
CA LEU A 168 18.04 8.40 -0.11
C LEU A 168 16.99 8.06 0.95
N MET A 169 15.74 8.49 0.76
CA MET A 169 14.65 8.24 1.69
C MET A 169 14.38 6.74 1.87
N ILE A 170 14.28 5.98 0.77
CA ILE A 170 14.10 4.52 0.80
C ILE A 170 15.23 3.85 1.60
N THR A 171 16.47 4.26 1.36
CA THR A 171 17.65 3.72 2.05
C THR A 171 17.60 4.03 3.55
N THR A 172 17.30 5.28 3.90
CA THR A 172 17.19 5.73 5.30
C THR A 172 16.07 5.04 6.05
N GLU A 173 14.87 4.95 5.48
CA GLU A 173 13.74 4.29 6.13
C GLU A 173 13.99 2.80 6.37
N THR A 174 14.59 2.12 5.39
CA THR A 174 14.96 0.71 5.51
C THR A 174 15.90 0.51 6.69
N ALA A 175 16.95 1.33 6.78
CA ALA A 175 17.88 1.31 7.90
C ALA A 175 17.21 1.59 9.25
N GLN A 176 16.36 2.62 9.31
CA GLN A 176 15.62 3.00 10.52
C GLN A 176 14.71 1.87 11.02
N ARG A 177 14.02 1.16 10.11
CA ARG A 177 13.15 0.03 10.48
C ARG A 177 13.94 -1.12 11.11
N VAL A 178 15.11 -1.45 10.57
CA VAL A 178 15.99 -2.49 11.14
C VAL A 178 16.56 -2.04 12.49
N LEU A 179 16.98 -0.77 12.61
CA LEU A 179 17.47 -0.19 13.86
C LEU A 179 16.39 -0.11 14.94
N ALA A 180 15.14 0.15 14.57
CA ALA A 180 14.00 0.17 15.49
C ALA A 180 13.79 -1.19 16.15
N TYR A 181 14.12 -2.29 15.46
CA TYR A 181 14.11 -3.63 16.04
C TYR A 181 15.13 -3.82 17.18
N HIS A 182 16.17 -2.98 17.19
CA HIS A 182 17.16 -2.83 18.26
C HIS A 182 16.85 -1.70 19.24
N ASN A 183 15.62 -1.15 19.23
CA ASN A 183 15.21 0.01 20.04
C ASN A 183 16.07 1.26 19.78
N ARG A 184 16.58 1.43 18.55
CA ARG A 184 17.30 2.63 18.10
C ARG A 184 16.42 3.39 17.12
N PHE A 185 16.23 4.68 17.36
CA PHE A 185 15.32 5.53 16.57
C PHE A 185 16.06 6.78 16.08
N PRO A 186 17.01 6.64 15.15
CA PRO A 186 17.69 7.80 14.59
C PRO A 186 16.72 8.63 13.75
N ILE A 187 16.78 9.96 13.88
CA ILE A 187 15.86 10.88 13.20
C ILE A 187 16.44 11.34 11.86
N THR A 188 17.76 11.57 11.79
CA THR A 188 18.40 12.11 10.59
C THR A 188 19.09 11.02 9.77
N THR A 189 19.31 11.28 8.47
CA THR A 189 20.07 10.38 7.58
C THR A 189 21.49 10.13 8.10
N SER A 190 22.15 11.20 8.54
CA SER A 190 23.50 11.16 9.14
C SER A 190 23.55 10.35 10.43
N ASP A 191 22.56 10.52 11.32
CA ASP A 191 22.49 9.75 12.56
C ASP A 191 22.18 8.29 12.28
N THR A 192 21.35 8.01 11.27
CA THR A 192 21.03 6.65 10.85
C THR A 192 22.27 5.90 10.40
N VAL A 193 23.13 6.52 9.58
CA VAL A 193 24.42 5.92 9.18
C VAL A 193 25.30 5.64 10.40
N LYS A 194 25.42 6.59 11.33
CA LYS A 194 26.24 6.43 12.54
C LYS A 194 25.72 5.28 13.41
N GLU A 195 24.42 5.20 13.62
CA GLU A 195 23.80 4.13 14.41
C GLU A 195 23.92 2.77 13.71
N LEU A 196 23.77 2.70 12.39
CA LEU A 196 24.06 1.47 11.63
C LEU A 196 25.50 0.98 11.87
N LYS A 197 26.49 1.89 11.77
CA LYS A 197 27.90 1.57 12.03
C LYS A 197 28.12 1.05 13.45
N LYS A 198 27.49 1.67 14.45
CA LYS A 198 27.61 1.28 15.86
C LYS A 198 26.95 -0.07 16.17
N VAL A 199 25.72 -0.27 15.69
CA VAL A 199 24.89 -1.44 16.06
C VAL A 199 25.33 -2.69 15.31
N PHE A 200 25.66 -2.57 14.02
CA PHE A 200 25.96 -3.71 13.15
C PHE A 200 27.45 -3.83 12.82
N ALA A 201 28.30 -3.18 13.62
CA ALA A 201 29.76 -3.13 13.53
C ALA A 201 30.37 -4.33 12.79
N HIS A 202 31.04 -4.08 11.65
CA HIS A 202 31.84 -4.93 10.72
C HIS A 202 31.55 -6.44 10.52
N LYS A 203 30.76 -7.12 11.34
CA LYS A 203 30.49 -8.56 11.29
C LYS A 203 29.15 -8.88 10.60
N LEU A 204 28.23 -7.92 10.50
CA LEU A 204 26.90 -8.12 9.91
C LEU A 204 26.63 -7.30 8.66
N ILE A 205 27.27 -6.13 8.53
CA ILE A 205 27.18 -5.27 7.34
C ILE A 205 28.58 -5.10 6.76
N SER A 206 28.74 -5.32 5.46
CA SER A 206 30.00 -5.05 4.78
C SER A 206 30.27 -3.54 4.76
N LYS A 207 31.54 -3.17 4.85
CA LYS A 207 31.95 -1.76 4.79
C LYS A 207 31.43 -1.07 3.52
N THR A 208 31.43 -1.79 2.40
CA THR A 208 30.97 -1.32 1.08
C THR A 208 29.55 -0.76 1.10
N VAL A 209 28.62 -1.44 1.79
CA VAL A 209 27.19 -1.09 1.82
C VAL A 209 26.96 0.19 2.63
N ILE A 210 27.77 0.41 3.66
CA ILE A 210 27.71 1.65 4.45
C ILE A 210 28.34 2.80 3.68
N ASP A 211 29.46 2.54 3.00
CA ASP A 211 30.13 3.53 2.16
C ASP A 211 29.20 3.99 1.01
N ASP A 212 28.43 3.06 0.41
CA ASP A 212 27.43 3.36 -0.62
C ASP A 212 26.31 4.29 -0.11
N TYR A 213 25.83 4.06 1.12
CA TYR A 213 24.82 4.93 1.75
C TYR A 213 25.40 6.31 2.10
N GLU A 214 26.64 6.37 2.59
CA GLU A 214 27.34 7.64 2.83
C GLU A 214 27.58 8.43 1.54
N GLU A 215 27.96 7.74 0.47
CA GLU A 215 28.13 8.31 -0.86
C GLU A 215 26.83 8.97 -1.34
N LEU A 216 25.70 8.26 -1.25
CA LEU A 216 24.39 8.78 -1.62
C LEU A 216 24.00 10.00 -0.76
N CYS A 217 24.24 9.94 0.55
CA CYS A 217 24.01 11.08 1.45
C CYS A 217 24.81 12.32 1.02
N MET A 218 26.07 12.14 0.62
CA MET A 218 26.92 13.22 0.13
C MET A 218 26.44 13.76 -1.22
N THR A 219 26.06 12.88 -2.14
CA THR A 219 25.54 13.25 -3.46
C THR A 219 24.29 14.10 -3.34
N VAL A 220 23.31 13.68 -2.54
CA VAL A 220 22.08 14.47 -2.30
C VAL A 220 22.37 15.80 -1.62
N LYS A 221 23.30 15.84 -0.66
CA LYS A 221 23.73 17.10 -0.04
C LYS A 221 24.37 18.05 -1.06
N LYS A 222 25.15 17.54 -2.01
CA LYS A 222 25.75 18.36 -3.08
C LYS A 222 24.67 18.91 -4.02
N ILE A 223 23.69 18.10 -4.40
CA ILE A 223 22.54 18.51 -5.21
C ILE A 223 21.78 19.65 -4.53
N ASN A 224 21.40 19.46 -3.26
CA ASN A 224 20.62 20.45 -2.51
C ASN A 224 21.36 21.78 -2.31
N LYS A 225 22.70 21.74 -2.25
CA LYS A 225 23.54 22.94 -2.17
C LYS A 225 23.84 23.56 -3.55
N GLY A 226 23.33 23.00 -4.63
CA GLY A 226 23.63 23.43 -6.00
C GLY A 226 25.06 23.12 -6.46
N ALA A 227 25.81 22.30 -5.71
CA ALA A 227 27.19 21.93 -6.03
C ALA A 227 27.29 20.81 -7.07
N LEU A 228 26.17 20.11 -7.35
CA LEU A 228 26.05 19.11 -8.40
C LEU A 228 24.90 19.51 -9.32
N SER A 229 25.23 19.85 -10.56
CA SER A 229 24.28 20.40 -11.54
C SER A 229 23.68 19.35 -12.47
N GLU A 230 24.19 18.11 -12.44
CA GLU A 230 23.74 17.03 -13.30
C GLU A 230 23.74 15.69 -12.55
N PHE A 231 22.62 14.97 -12.65
CA PHE A 231 22.47 13.59 -12.21
C PHE A 231 21.90 12.79 -13.38
N THR A 232 22.69 11.88 -13.92
CA THR A 232 22.34 11.21 -15.18
C THR A 232 21.51 9.95 -14.92
N GLY A 233 20.87 9.41 -15.96
CA GLY A 233 20.25 8.08 -15.87
C GLY A 233 21.24 6.98 -15.47
N ARG A 234 22.51 7.09 -15.87
CA ARG A 234 23.56 6.15 -15.45
C ARG A 234 23.87 6.26 -13.95
N ASP A 235 23.83 7.46 -13.38
CA ASP A 235 23.97 7.65 -11.94
C ASP A 235 22.79 7.05 -11.19
N PHE A 236 21.58 7.23 -11.73
CA PHE A 236 20.37 6.59 -11.20
C PHE A 236 20.53 5.06 -11.16
N ASP A 237 20.85 4.43 -12.29
CA ASP A 237 21.00 2.98 -12.38
C ASP A 237 22.07 2.46 -11.39
N ARG A 238 23.21 3.16 -11.29
CA ARG A 238 24.28 2.82 -10.34
C ARG A 238 23.78 2.85 -8.89
N TYR A 239 23.06 3.89 -8.48
CA TYR A 239 22.56 3.97 -7.11
C TYR A 239 21.39 3.01 -6.86
N TYR A 240 20.54 2.78 -7.87
CA TYR A 240 19.45 1.82 -7.79
C TYR A 240 19.97 0.41 -7.44
N ASP A 241 20.99 -0.07 -8.14
CA ASP A 241 21.58 -1.39 -7.88
C ASP A 241 22.19 -1.48 -6.48
N LYS A 242 22.92 -0.44 -6.05
CA LYS A 242 23.49 -0.36 -4.69
C LYS A 242 22.40 -0.44 -3.61
N ILE A 243 21.28 0.25 -3.82
CA ILE A 243 20.17 0.30 -2.87
C ILE A 243 19.42 -1.03 -2.83
N MET A 244 19.26 -1.69 -3.98
CA MET A 244 18.67 -3.02 -4.03
C MET A 244 19.48 -4.03 -3.20
N GLU A 245 20.80 -4.01 -3.32
CA GLU A 245 21.68 -4.86 -2.49
C GLU A 245 21.63 -4.45 -1.01
N PHE A 246 21.58 -3.14 -0.71
CA PHE A 246 21.42 -2.63 0.64
C PHE A 246 20.13 -3.16 1.31
N ILE A 247 18.99 -3.09 0.62
CA ILE A 247 17.69 -3.56 1.12
C ILE A 247 17.77 -5.05 1.43
N LYS A 248 18.31 -5.85 0.51
CA LYS A 248 18.47 -7.31 0.69
C LYS A 248 19.31 -7.66 1.91
N ILE A 249 20.39 -6.91 2.16
CA ILE A 249 21.23 -7.10 3.35
C ILE A 249 20.47 -6.73 4.62
N MET A 250 19.70 -5.64 4.59
CA MET A 250 18.87 -5.21 5.72
C MET A 250 17.76 -6.21 6.05
N GLU A 251 17.11 -6.79 5.05
CA GLU A 251 16.13 -7.88 5.22
C GLU A 251 16.77 -9.10 5.89
N LYS A 252 17.94 -9.52 5.42
CA LYS A 252 18.67 -10.63 6.04
C LYS A 252 19.04 -10.36 7.49
N ILE A 253 19.44 -9.14 7.81
CA ILE A 253 19.74 -8.73 9.19
C ILE A 253 18.45 -8.78 10.02
N TYR A 254 17.37 -8.23 9.50
CA TYR A 254 16.06 -8.26 10.17
C TYR A 254 15.63 -9.69 10.52
N GLU A 255 15.70 -10.62 9.57
CA GLU A 255 15.38 -12.04 9.79
C GLU A 255 16.22 -12.65 10.92
N GLN A 256 17.54 -12.41 10.91
CA GLN A 256 18.44 -12.91 11.95
C GLN A 256 18.12 -12.33 13.33
N LEU A 257 17.71 -11.06 13.41
CA LEU A 257 17.32 -10.41 14.65
C LEU A 257 15.99 -10.94 15.17
N GLU A 258 15.02 -11.08 14.28
CA GLU A 258 13.70 -11.64 14.59
C GLU A 258 13.85 -13.06 15.11
N GLU A 259 14.64 -13.90 14.45
CA GLU A 259 14.91 -15.26 14.91
C GLU A 259 15.52 -15.30 16.32
N LYS A 260 16.53 -14.47 16.59
CA LYS A 260 17.17 -14.40 17.91
C LYS A 260 16.20 -13.93 18.99
N LYS A 261 15.36 -12.94 18.68
CA LYS A 261 14.35 -12.41 19.60
C LYS A 261 13.29 -13.47 19.93
N ILE A 262 12.79 -14.16 18.90
CA ILE A 262 11.82 -15.26 19.07
C ILE A 262 12.43 -16.39 19.89
N ASP A 263 13.66 -16.81 19.60
CA ASP A 263 14.36 -17.86 20.36
C ASP A 263 14.54 -17.47 21.83
N SER A 264 14.91 -16.23 22.11
CA SER A 264 15.04 -15.70 23.48
C SER A 264 13.70 -15.69 24.23
N ILE A 265 12.62 -15.22 23.60
CA ILE A 265 11.27 -15.21 24.19
C ILE A 265 10.78 -16.63 24.45
N LEU A 266 11.00 -17.56 23.52
CA LEU A 266 10.56 -18.95 23.69
C LEU A 266 11.34 -19.67 24.79
N LYS A 267 12.65 -19.40 24.92
CA LYS A 267 13.48 -19.93 26.01
C LYS A 267 13.02 -19.42 27.38
N SER A 268 12.78 -18.12 27.53
CA SER A 268 12.27 -17.58 28.81
C SER A 268 10.88 -18.13 29.13
N SER A 269 9.99 -18.18 28.14
CA SER A 269 8.65 -18.78 28.27
C SER A 269 8.70 -20.24 28.71
N TYR A 270 9.60 -21.03 28.11
CA TYR A 270 9.81 -22.42 28.50
C TYR A 270 10.24 -22.54 29.97
N LEU A 271 11.23 -21.74 30.40
CA LEU A 271 11.71 -21.75 31.78
C LEU A 271 10.60 -21.37 32.78
N ASP A 272 9.80 -20.36 32.47
CA ASP A 272 8.70 -19.91 33.31
C ASP A 272 7.60 -20.97 33.45
N VAL A 273 7.16 -21.54 32.33
CA VAL A 273 6.11 -22.56 32.33
C VAL A 273 6.58 -23.84 33.03
N ILE A 274 7.83 -24.28 32.83
CA ILE A 274 8.39 -25.44 33.54
C ILE A 274 8.48 -25.18 35.04
N ARG A 275 8.93 -23.99 35.46
CA ARG A 275 8.97 -23.60 36.88
C ARG A 275 7.58 -23.63 37.50
N LEU A 276 6.57 -23.08 36.82
CA LEU A 276 5.18 -23.08 37.29
C LEU A 276 4.58 -24.48 37.33
N ALA A 277 4.80 -25.30 36.29
CA ALA A 277 4.32 -26.67 36.22
C ALA A 277 4.92 -27.53 37.35
N ASN A 278 6.23 -27.40 37.62
CA ASN A 278 6.88 -28.07 38.75
C ASN A 278 6.28 -27.67 40.10
N LYS A 279 6.03 -26.37 40.32
CA LYS A 279 5.35 -25.89 41.55
C LYS A 279 3.95 -26.47 41.70
N ALA A 280 3.16 -26.49 40.62
CA ALA A 280 1.81 -27.05 40.63
C ALA A 280 1.82 -28.53 41.01
N VAL A 281 2.67 -29.34 40.35
CA VAL A 281 2.80 -30.78 40.62
C VAL A 281 3.30 -31.03 42.04
N LEU A 282 4.30 -30.28 42.52
CA LEU A 282 4.82 -30.40 43.88
C LEU A 282 3.74 -30.13 44.92
N SER A 283 2.91 -29.10 44.72
CA SER A 283 1.85 -28.74 45.67
C SER A 283 0.79 -29.83 45.82
N CYS A 284 0.55 -30.64 44.78
CA CYS A 284 -0.45 -31.70 44.77
C CYS A 284 0.13 -33.08 45.14
N THR A 285 1.39 -33.36 44.82
CA THR A 285 1.99 -34.69 44.95
C THR A 285 3.08 -34.79 46.02
N LYS A 286 3.61 -33.65 46.48
CA LYS A 286 4.83 -33.54 47.31
C LYS A 286 6.07 -34.22 46.70
N LYS A 287 6.05 -34.49 45.39
CA LYS A 287 7.18 -35.06 44.65
C LYS A 287 7.71 -34.06 43.63
N HIS A 288 9.03 -34.00 43.49
CA HIS A 288 9.68 -33.31 42.39
C HIS A 288 9.81 -34.27 41.21
N PRO A 289 9.31 -33.90 40.01
CA PRO A 289 9.55 -34.66 38.79
C PRO A 289 11.05 -34.69 38.45
N LYS A 290 11.56 -35.83 37.99
CA LYS A 290 12.98 -36.01 37.62
C LYS A 290 13.29 -35.49 36.22
N ASP A 291 12.32 -35.58 35.31
CA ASP A 291 12.46 -35.14 33.92
C ASP A 291 11.15 -34.56 33.36
N ASN A 292 11.23 -34.04 32.13
CA ASN A 292 10.10 -33.42 31.44
C ASN A 292 8.99 -34.42 31.09
N ASP A 293 9.29 -35.70 30.93
CA ASP A 293 8.31 -36.71 30.53
C ASP A 293 7.53 -37.19 31.77
N GLU A 294 8.18 -37.31 32.93
CA GLU A 294 7.56 -37.52 34.24
C GLU A 294 6.71 -36.30 34.63
N LEU A 295 7.19 -35.08 34.39
CA LEU A 295 6.43 -33.85 34.62
C LEU A 295 5.12 -33.86 33.82
N LEU A 296 5.16 -34.21 32.52
CA LEU A 296 3.97 -34.28 31.67
C LEU A 296 2.96 -35.33 32.17
N LYS A 297 3.44 -36.51 32.57
CA LYS A 297 2.59 -37.58 33.13
C LYS A 297 1.91 -37.13 34.42
N LEU A 298 2.68 -36.63 35.38
CA LEU A 298 2.16 -36.17 36.68
C LEU A 298 1.21 -34.98 36.52
N PHE A 299 1.53 -34.03 35.63
CA PHE A 299 0.68 -32.88 35.35
C PHE A 299 -0.66 -33.34 34.77
N ASN A 300 -0.66 -34.24 33.78
CA ASN A 300 -1.89 -34.77 33.19
C ASN A 300 -2.73 -35.57 34.22
N GLU A 301 -2.13 -36.52 34.92
CA GLU A 301 -2.85 -37.41 35.83
C GLU A 301 -3.41 -36.72 37.08
N LYS A 302 -2.66 -35.75 37.62
CA LYS A 302 -2.98 -35.16 38.93
C LYS A 302 -3.68 -33.82 38.82
N LEU A 303 -3.51 -33.07 37.72
CA LEU A 303 -4.08 -31.74 37.55
C LEU A 303 -5.17 -31.74 36.48
N VAL A 304 -4.89 -32.27 35.28
CA VAL A 304 -5.84 -32.21 34.15
C VAL A 304 -6.98 -33.22 34.30
N LYS A 305 -6.68 -34.51 34.45
CA LYS A 305 -7.71 -35.57 34.60
C LYS A 305 -8.60 -35.39 35.84
N LYS A 306 -8.15 -34.59 36.81
CA LYS A 306 -8.92 -34.24 38.02
C LYS A 306 -9.74 -32.96 37.85
N ASN A 307 -9.79 -32.38 36.65
CA ASN A 307 -10.42 -31.10 36.32
C ASN A 307 -9.97 -29.95 37.25
N ILE A 308 -8.69 -29.95 37.61
CA ILE A 308 -8.10 -28.89 38.43
C ILE A 308 -7.50 -27.80 37.55
N ILE A 309 -6.90 -28.18 36.42
CA ILE A 309 -6.34 -27.29 35.40
C ILE A 309 -6.85 -27.73 34.04
N ASP A 310 -7.18 -26.78 33.16
CA ASP A 310 -7.67 -27.03 31.81
C ASP A 310 -6.64 -27.75 30.89
N GLU A 311 -7.11 -28.57 29.96
CA GLU A 311 -6.28 -29.31 29.01
C GLU A 311 -5.45 -28.39 28.09
N VAL A 312 -5.94 -27.17 27.80
CA VAL A 312 -5.22 -26.15 27.02
C VAL A 312 -3.84 -25.85 27.64
N HIS A 313 -3.71 -25.90 28.96
CA HIS A 313 -2.44 -25.68 29.66
C HIS A 313 -1.46 -26.86 29.49
N LEU A 314 -1.96 -28.09 29.46
CA LEU A 314 -1.12 -29.27 29.18
C LEU A 314 -0.62 -29.24 27.73
N GLN A 315 -1.47 -28.84 26.79
CA GLN A 315 -1.07 -28.67 25.41
C GLN A 315 0.02 -27.60 25.27
N THR A 316 -0.14 -26.47 25.99
CA THR A 316 0.85 -25.39 26.05
C THR A 316 2.22 -25.89 26.57
N LEU A 317 2.20 -26.71 27.62
CA LEU A 317 3.40 -27.33 28.21
C LEU A 317 4.09 -28.31 27.23
N LYS A 318 3.32 -29.18 26.56
CA LYS A 318 3.85 -30.12 25.55
C LYS A 318 4.51 -29.40 24.37
N GLU A 319 3.85 -28.37 23.85
CA GLU A 319 4.34 -27.56 22.73
C GLU A 319 5.69 -26.90 23.07
N LEU A 320 5.82 -26.27 24.24
CA LEU A 320 7.08 -25.65 24.70
C LEU A 320 8.21 -26.65 24.95
N ILE A 321 7.91 -27.83 25.53
CA ILE A 321 8.91 -28.89 25.72
C ILE A 321 9.41 -29.42 24.36
N SER A 322 8.50 -29.61 23.40
CA SER A 322 8.86 -30.07 22.06
C SER A 322 9.76 -29.07 21.31
N PHE A 323 9.52 -27.76 21.49
CA PHE A 323 10.35 -26.70 20.92
C PHE A 323 11.80 -26.80 21.39
N ASN A 324 11.98 -26.91 22.71
CA ASN A 324 13.30 -26.96 23.32
C ASN A 324 14.07 -28.24 22.90
N LYS A 325 13.36 -29.34 22.61
CA LYS A 325 13.96 -30.61 22.13
C LYS A 325 14.32 -30.58 20.63
N THR A 326 13.48 -30.03 19.75
CA THR A 326 13.61 -30.28 18.29
C THR A 326 14.28 -29.17 17.47
N LYS A 327 14.51 -27.95 17.98
CA LYS A 327 14.99 -26.79 17.18
C LYS A 327 14.22 -26.54 15.87
N ASN A 328 13.11 -27.24 15.62
CA ASN A 328 12.42 -27.22 14.33
C ASN A 328 11.41 -26.06 14.35
N LYS A 329 11.90 -24.89 13.96
CA LYS A 329 11.24 -23.58 14.10
C LYS A 329 9.94 -23.43 13.31
N ASN A 330 9.65 -24.31 12.35
CA ASN A 330 8.53 -24.16 11.41
C ASN A 330 7.21 -24.79 11.87
N LYS A 331 7.17 -25.50 13.01
CA LYS A 331 5.98 -26.25 13.45
C LYS A 331 5.20 -25.63 14.62
N ILE A 332 5.66 -24.51 15.16
CA ILE A 332 5.03 -23.87 16.33
C ILE A 332 4.30 -22.61 15.89
N ARG A 333 3.10 -22.42 16.43
CA ARG A 333 2.35 -21.15 16.33
C ARG A 333 3.08 -20.08 17.14
N LYS A 334 4.18 -19.53 16.60
CA LYS A 334 5.05 -18.51 17.24
C LYS A 334 4.20 -17.35 17.81
N GLU A 335 3.16 -16.95 17.09
CA GLU A 335 2.17 -15.93 17.46
C GLU A 335 1.51 -16.17 18.83
N ARG A 336 1.28 -17.44 19.18
CA ARG A 336 0.61 -17.82 20.42
C ARG A 336 1.41 -17.41 21.66
N TYR A 337 2.73 -17.53 21.60
CA TYR A 337 3.63 -17.27 22.72
C TYR A 337 4.15 -15.84 22.73
N LEU A 338 4.23 -15.20 21.57
CA LEU A 338 4.61 -13.79 21.43
C LEU A 338 3.65 -12.85 22.17
N SER A 339 2.35 -13.18 22.24
CA SER A 339 1.36 -12.37 22.96
C SER A 339 1.41 -12.51 24.49
N ARG A 340 2.19 -13.44 25.04
CA ARG A 340 2.22 -13.85 26.46
C ARG A 340 0.86 -14.27 27.07
N VAL A 341 -0.25 -14.20 26.34
CA VAL A 341 -1.60 -14.50 26.85
C VAL A 341 -1.70 -15.91 27.39
N TYR A 342 -1.15 -16.89 26.68
CA TYR A 342 -1.23 -18.29 27.08
C TYR A 342 -0.34 -18.59 28.29
N ILE A 343 0.81 -17.93 28.42
CA ILE A 343 1.70 -18.05 29.57
C ILE A 343 1.04 -17.41 30.79
N ASN A 344 0.48 -16.21 30.64
CA ASN A 344 -0.25 -15.52 31.70
C ASN A 344 -1.46 -16.35 32.16
N SER A 345 -2.21 -16.95 31.23
CA SER A 345 -3.33 -17.84 31.58
C SER A 345 -2.86 -19.06 32.38
N PHE A 346 -1.70 -19.64 32.00
CA PHE A 346 -1.10 -20.77 32.72
C PHE A 346 -0.65 -20.35 34.12
N GLU A 347 -0.05 -19.17 34.24
CA GLU A 347 0.38 -18.60 35.52
C GLU A 347 -0.79 -18.34 36.47
N ILE A 348 -1.88 -17.74 35.97
CA ILE A 348 -3.11 -17.51 36.76
C ILE A 348 -3.65 -18.84 37.27
N ALA A 349 -3.82 -19.84 36.40
CA ALA A 349 -4.34 -21.15 36.78
C ALA A 349 -3.48 -21.84 37.86
N VAL A 350 -2.15 -21.74 37.74
CA VAL A 350 -1.23 -22.30 38.74
C VAL A 350 -1.30 -21.53 40.07
N ASN A 351 -1.39 -20.20 40.03
CA ASN A 351 -1.47 -19.40 41.25
C ASN A 351 -2.79 -19.63 42.01
N GLU A 352 -3.92 -19.69 41.31
CA GLU A 352 -5.22 -20.03 41.92
C GLU A 352 -5.20 -21.41 42.60
N LEU A 353 -4.55 -22.39 41.98
CA LEU A 353 -4.33 -23.71 42.56
C LEU A 353 -3.52 -23.63 43.86
N LEU A 354 -2.41 -22.90 43.85
CA LEU A 354 -1.54 -22.76 45.01
C LEU A 354 -2.28 -22.07 46.17
N GLU A 355 -3.05 -21.02 45.90
CA GLU A 355 -3.89 -20.36 46.90
C GLU A 355 -4.94 -21.29 47.49
N LYS A 356 -5.65 -22.06 46.64
CA LYS A 356 -6.65 -23.03 47.09
C LYS A 356 -6.04 -24.10 48.00
N ASN A 357 -4.83 -24.57 47.67
CA ASN A 357 -4.10 -25.54 48.48
C ASN A 357 -3.61 -24.93 49.81
N ALA A 358 -3.16 -23.68 49.81
CA ALA A 358 -2.78 -22.96 51.04
C ALA A 358 -3.97 -22.78 51.98
N ARG A 359 -5.13 -22.35 51.47
CA ARG A 359 -6.39 -22.21 52.26
C ARG A 359 -6.86 -23.53 52.87
N LYS A 360 -6.75 -24.65 52.14
CA LYS A 360 -7.08 -26.00 52.65
C LYS A 360 -6.14 -26.47 53.78
N ASN A 361 -4.86 -26.10 53.71
CA ASN A 361 -3.90 -26.46 54.76
C ASN A 361 -4.12 -25.66 56.04
N ILE A 362 -4.50 -24.38 55.95
CA ILE A 362 -4.82 -23.53 57.11
C ILE A 362 -6.08 -24.05 57.83
N THR A 363 -7.13 -24.41 57.08
CA THR A 363 -8.36 -24.99 57.65
C THR A 363 -8.14 -26.36 58.28
N LYS A 364 -7.28 -27.22 57.71
CA LYS A 364 -6.85 -28.48 58.34
C LYS A 364 -6.04 -28.27 59.63
N LYS A 365 -5.20 -27.23 59.70
CA LYS A 365 -4.46 -26.89 60.93
C LYS A 365 -5.38 -26.39 62.03
N LYS A 366 -6.34 -25.51 61.72
CA LYS A 366 -7.35 -25.03 62.69
C LYS A 366 -8.21 -26.17 63.26
N ARG A 367 -8.64 -27.13 62.43
CA ARG A 367 -9.37 -28.34 62.84
C ARG A 367 -8.57 -29.37 63.65
N ARG A 368 -7.26 -29.24 63.75
CA ARG A 368 -6.38 -30.11 64.58
C ARG A 368 -5.95 -29.43 65.89
N ALA A 369 -6.21 -28.13 66.02
CA ALA A 369 -5.91 -27.31 67.19
C ALA A 369 -7.19 -26.95 67.99
N SER A 370 -8.35 -27.38 67.48
CA SER A 370 -9.61 -27.57 68.21
C SER A 370 -9.80 -29.07 68.37
#